data_AF-A0A1V4YDW0-F1
#
_entry.id   AF-A0A1V4YDW0-F1
#
_cell.length_a   1.000
_cell.length_b   1.000
_cell.length_c   1.000
_cell.angle_alpha   90.00
_cell.angle_beta   90.00
_cell.angle_gamma   90.00
#
_symmetry.space_group_name_H-M   'P 1'
#
loop_
_entity.id
_entity.type
_entity.pdbx_description
1 polymer ?
#
loop_
_entity_poly.entity_id
_entity_poly.type
_entity_poly.pdbx_seq_one_letter_code
_entity_poly.pdbx_strand_id
1 'polypeptide(L)'
;MDSNNMYIRTTCPICKSPNCVDILIREKVLESGAFPPTEIIDVEVMDACTLQDLTRDVLLQLSGYVYNGITKAELCKILKDKFSILERYCCDIIQQLKIELGLYCKEGVHLNFVP
;
A
#
# COMPACT_ATOMS: atom_id res chain seq x y z
N MET A 1 -20.65 -5.43 -7.46
CA MET A 1 -20.21 -4.15 -6.88
C MET A 1 -18.94 -4.49 -6.17
N ASP A 2 -17.83 -4.10 -6.77
CA ASP A 2 -16.52 -4.39 -6.23
C ASP A 2 -16.08 -3.16 -5.45
N SER A 3 -15.66 -3.39 -4.21
CA SER A 3 -15.19 -2.35 -3.31
C SER A 3 -13.69 -2.51 -3.15
N ASN A 4 -12.93 -1.51 -3.59
CA ASN A 4 -11.48 -1.48 -3.45
C ASN A 4 -11.09 -0.45 -2.39
N ASN A 5 -10.23 -0.85 -1.47
CA ASN A 5 -9.64 0.06 -0.50
C ASN A 5 -8.33 0.62 -1.06
N MET A 6 -8.20 1.95 -1.05
CA MET A 6 -7.05 2.64 -1.61
C MET A 6 -6.59 3.77 -0.68
N TYR A 7 -5.28 3.86 -0.47
CA TYR A 7 -4.70 4.94 0.33
C TYR A 7 -4.18 6.06 -0.55
N ILE A 8 -4.58 7.30 -0.24
CA ILE A 8 -4.07 8.51 -0.91
C ILE A 8 -3.30 9.37 0.08
N ARG A 9 -2.05 9.69 -0.28
CA ARG A 9 -1.24 10.63 0.48
C ARG A 9 -1.70 12.05 0.17
N THR A 10 -1.99 12.80 1.22
CA THR A 10 -2.38 14.21 1.15
C THR A 10 -1.44 15.02 2.04
N THR A 11 -1.44 16.34 1.84
CA THR A 11 -0.71 17.25 2.71
C THR A 11 -1.74 18.06 3.46
N CYS A 12 -1.69 18.04 4.80
CA CYS A 12 -2.59 18.87 5.59
C CYS A 12 -2.42 20.34 5.17
N PRO A 13 -3.49 21.04 4.74
CA PRO A 13 -3.37 22.41 4.25
C PRO A 13 -2.91 23.38 5.35
N ILE A 14 -3.20 23.04 6.61
CA ILE A 14 -2.95 23.86 7.82
C ILE A 14 -1.52 23.65 8.34
N CYS A 15 -1.15 22.43 8.73
CA CYS A 15 0.15 22.16 9.37
C CYS A 15 1.22 21.61 8.42
N LYS A 16 0.89 21.42 7.13
CA LYS A 16 1.79 20.85 6.10
C LYS A 16 2.32 19.44 6.40
N SER A 17 1.80 18.76 7.42
CA SER A 17 2.18 17.38 7.70
C SER A 17 1.68 16.45 6.58
N PRO A 18 2.46 15.41 6.23
CA PRO A 18 1.97 14.36 5.35
C PRO A 18 0.91 13.54 6.09
N ASN A 19 -0.30 13.51 5.54
CA ASN A 19 -1.40 12.68 6.01
C ASN A 19 -1.73 11.62 4.96
N CYS A 20 -2.30 10.51 5.40
CA CYS A 20 -2.87 9.51 4.51
C CYS A 20 -4.38 9.50 4.72
N VAL A 21 -5.12 9.31 3.65
CA VAL A 21 -6.55 9.15 3.69
C VAL A 21 -6.85 7.76 3.17
N ASP A 22 -7.57 6.97 3.97
CA ASP A 22 -8.14 5.70 3.52
C ASP A 22 -9.41 5.98 2.74
N ILE A 23 -9.46 5.50 1.51
CA ILE A 23 -10.54 5.76 0.59
C ILE A 23 -11.12 4.43 0.11
N LEU A 24 -12.41 4.26 0.38
CA LEU A 24 -13.19 3.18 -0.18
C LEU A 24 -13.76 3.65 -1.51
N ILE A 25 -13.35 3.01 -2.60
CA ILE A 25 -13.89 3.26 -3.93
C ILE A 25 -14.88 2.14 -4.25
N ARG A 26 -16.13 2.50 -4.54
CA ARG A 26 -17.14 1.56 -5.02
C ARG A 26 -17.28 1.71 -6.52
N GLU A 27 -17.00 0.62 -7.23
CA GLU A 27 -17.01 0.61 -8.69
C GLU A 27 -18.14 -0.26 -9.25
N LYS A 28 -18.69 0.19 -10.38
CA LYS A 28 -19.56 -0.60 -11.23
C LYS A 28 -18.77 -1.05 -12.45
N VAL A 29 -18.76 -2.35 -12.69
CA VAL A 29 -18.29 -2.89 -13.97
C VAL A 29 -19.36 -2.59 -15.02
N LEU A 30 -18.97 -1.91 -16.10
CA LEU A 30 -19.84 -1.64 -17.24
C LEU A 30 -19.77 -2.80 -18.24
N GLU A 31 -20.85 -3.03 -18.99
CA GLU A 31 -20.90 -4.11 -19.97
C GLU A 31 -19.83 -3.96 -21.07
N SER A 32 -19.49 -5.09 -21.69
CA SER A 32 -18.41 -5.20 -22.68
C SER A 32 -18.61 -4.22 -23.84
N GLY A 33 -17.69 -3.25 -23.96
CA GLY A 33 -17.71 -2.21 -24.99
C GLY A 33 -17.63 -0.77 -24.45
N ALA A 34 -17.87 -0.56 -23.15
CA ALA A 34 -17.69 0.74 -22.52
C ALA A 34 -16.21 1.04 -22.21
N PHE A 35 -15.79 2.30 -22.42
CA PHE A 35 -14.46 2.79 -22.05
C PHE A 35 -14.59 4.10 -21.27
N PRO A 36 -14.12 4.18 -20.01
CA PRO A 36 -13.45 3.12 -19.25
C PRO A 36 -14.40 1.95 -18.88
N PRO A 37 -13.86 0.73 -18.66
CA PRO A 37 -14.65 -0.47 -18.37
C PRO A 37 -15.31 -0.46 -16.98
N THR A 38 -14.94 0.50 -16.14
CA THR A 38 -15.48 0.71 -14.79
C THR A 38 -15.92 2.15 -14.61
N GLU A 39 -17.03 2.32 -13.90
CA GLU A 39 -17.55 3.61 -13.46
C GLU A 39 -17.43 3.68 -11.94
N ILE A 40 -16.79 4.74 -11.44
CA ILE A 40 -16.72 5.02 -10.00
C ILE A 40 -18.11 5.52 -9.59
N ILE A 41 -18.80 4.74 -8.76
CA ILE A 41 -20.13 5.08 -8.26
C ILE A 41 -20.01 6.00 -7.05
N ASP A 42 -19.02 5.71 -6.19
CA ASP A 42 -18.89 6.35 -4.89
C ASP A 42 -17.44 6.33 -4.40
N VAL A 43 -17.08 7.36 -3.63
CA VAL A 43 -15.75 7.55 -3.05
C VAL A 43 -15.95 8.02 -1.61
N GLU A 44 -15.78 7.11 -0.66
CA GLU A 44 -15.92 7.39 0.77
C GLU A 44 -14.53 7.53 1.39
N VAL A 45 -14.29 8.66 2.06
CA VAL A 45 -13.14 8.83 2.95
C VAL A 45 -13.47 8.14 4.27
N MET A 46 -12.82 7.01 4.53
CA MET A 46 -13.09 6.18 5.70
C MET A 46 -12.40 6.72 6.95
N ASP A 47 -11.12 7.07 6.84
CA ASP A 47 -10.37 7.65 7.95
C ASP A 47 -9.15 8.46 7.47
N ALA A 48 -8.69 9.38 8.30
CA ALA A 48 -7.42 10.08 8.14
C ALA A 48 -6.37 9.42 9.03
N CYS A 49 -5.50 8.60 8.44
CA CYS A 49 -4.42 7.95 9.16
C CYS A 49 -3.10 8.71 8.99
N THR A 50 -2.24 8.62 10.01
CA THR A 50 -0.86 9.09 9.85
C THR A 50 -0.08 8.10 8.99
N LEU A 51 1.04 8.54 8.40
CA LEU A 51 1.92 7.64 7.66
C LEU A 51 2.38 6.46 8.52
N GLN A 52 2.58 6.68 9.83
CA GLN A 52 2.97 5.64 10.79
C GLN A 52 1.85 4.63 11.03
N ASP A 53 0.61 5.09 11.21
CA ASP A 53 -0.53 4.19 11.42
C ASP A 53 -0.80 3.33 10.19
N LEU A 54 -0.76 3.96 9.00
CA LEU A 54 -0.84 3.24 7.73
C LEU A 54 0.27 2.20 7.62
N THR A 55 1.51 2.61 7.92
CA THR A 55 2.65 1.71 7.84
C THR A 55 2.45 0.55 8.81
N ARG A 56 1.98 0.79 10.04
CA ARG A 56 1.72 -0.25 11.05
C ARG A 56 0.63 -1.24 10.64
N ASP A 57 -0.49 -0.78 10.07
CA ASP A 57 -1.56 -1.68 9.62
C ASP A 57 -1.14 -2.47 8.37
N VAL A 58 -0.50 -1.80 7.42
CA VAL A 58 0.10 -2.43 6.25
C VAL A 58 1.18 -3.43 6.68
N LEU A 59 1.97 -3.11 7.71
CA LEU A 59 2.99 -4.00 8.30
C LEU A 59 2.38 -5.24 8.95
N LEU A 60 1.32 -5.07 9.75
CA LEU A 60 0.62 -6.19 10.38
C LEU A 60 0.05 -7.14 9.34
N GLN A 61 -0.58 -6.61 8.28
CA GLN A 61 -1.11 -7.43 7.20
C GLN A 61 0.01 -8.02 6.32
N LEU A 62 1.07 -7.26 6.05
CA LEU A 62 2.23 -7.73 5.27
C LEU A 62 3.07 -8.76 5.99
N SER A 63 3.10 -8.77 7.33
CA SER A 63 3.88 -9.74 8.10
C SER A 63 3.51 -11.20 7.76
N GLY A 64 2.26 -11.44 7.33
CA GLY A 64 1.82 -12.76 6.85
C GLY A 64 2.31 -13.14 5.44
N TYR A 65 2.83 -12.18 4.68
CA TYR A 65 3.36 -12.36 3.32
C TYR A 65 4.88 -12.23 3.22
N VAL A 66 5.52 -11.61 4.22
CA VAL A 66 6.97 -11.42 4.30
C VAL A 66 7.60 -12.65 4.92
N TYR A 67 8.52 -13.29 4.19
CA TYR A 67 9.27 -14.46 4.64
C TYR A 67 10.78 -14.23 4.47
N ASN A 68 11.58 -15.03 5.17
CA ASN A 68 13.03 -14.90 5.12
C ASN A 68 13.56 -15.18 3.71
N GLY A 69 14.32 -14.24 3.16
CA GLY A 69 14.86 -14.31 1.81
C GLY A 69 13.93 -13.73 0.73
N ILE A 70 12.80 -13.11 1.09
CA ILE A 70 11.93 -12.44 0.11
C ILE A 70 12.70 -11.37 -0.68
N THR A 71 12.52 -11.31 -1.99
CA THR A 71 13.16 -10.26 -2.79
C THR A 71 12.39 -8.94 -2.71
N LYS A 72 13.10 -7.82 -2.93
CA LYS A 72 12.44 -6.50 -3.06
C LYS A 72 11.40 -6.48 -4.19
N ALA A 73 11.65 -7.22 -5.28
CA ALA A 73 10.75 -7.29 -6.43
C ALA A 73 9.46 -8.04 -6.09
N GLU A 74 9.55 -9.18 -5.38
CA GLU A 74 8.39 -9.91 -4.90
C GLU A 74 7.60 -9.09 -3.89
N LEU A 75 8.29 -8.43 -2.95
CA LEU A 75 7.64 -7.56 -1.98
C LEU A 75 6.92 -6.38 -2.67
N CYS A 76 7.56 -5.76 -3.66
CA CYS A 76 6.93 -4.72 -4.49
C CYS A 76 5.70 -5.24 -5.22
N LYS A 77 5.76 -6.45 -5.77
CA LYS A 77 4.62 -7.09 -6.44
C LYS A 77 3.47 -7.34 -5.46
N ILE A 78 3.75 -7.82 -4.24
CA ILE A 78 2.73 -7.99 -3.19
C ILE A 78 2.07 -6.66 -2.84
N LEU A 79 2.87 -5.59 -2.66
CA LEU A 79 2.35 -4.25 -2.37
C LEU A 79 1.40 -3.75 -3.49
N LYS A 80 1.76 -3.98 -4.75
CA LYS A 80 0.94 -3.59 -5.90
C LYS A 80 -0.34 -4.45 -6.03
N ASP A 81 -0.19 -5.77 -5.99
CA ASP A 81 -1.25 -6.71 -6.33
C ASP A 81 -2.24 -6.95 -5.18
N LYS A 82 -1.78 -6.87 -3.92
CA LYS A 82 -2.60 -7.16 -2.72
C LYS A 82 -3.08 -5.91 -2.00
N PHE A 83 -2.33 -4.82 -2.09
CA PHE A 83 -2.60 -3.59 -1.34
C PHE A 83 -2.84 -2.38 -2.26
N SER A 84 -2.89 -2.59 -3.58
CA SER A 84 -3.13 -1.53 -4.57
C SER A 84 -2.19 -0.33 -4.44
N ILE A 85 -0.98 -0.56 -3.95
CA ILE A 85 0.02 0.49 -3.73
C ILE A 85 0.66 0.86 -5.07
N LEU A 86 0.73 2.17 -5.36
CA LEU A 86 1.43 2.66 -6.55
C LEU A 86 2.94 2.40 -6.46
N GLU A 87 3.53 2.02 -7.60
CA GLU A 87 4.94 1.62 -7.70
C GLU A 87 5.92 2.66 -7.15
N ARG A 88 5.63 3.96 -7.34
CA ARG A 88 6.43 5.07 -6.81
C ARG A 88 6.55 5.08 -5.27
N TYR A 89 5.64 4.41 -4.57
CA TYR A 89 5.64 4.33 -3.10
C TYR A 89 6.20 3.00 -2.58
N CYS A 90 6.41 1.99 -3.44
CA CYS A 90 6.89 0.68 -3.01
C CYS A 90 8.27 0.77 -2.37
N CYS A 91 9.17 1.60 -2.89
CA CYS A 91 10.50 1.77 -2.31
C CYS A 91 10.48 2.33 -0.88
N ASP A 92 9.68 3.38 -0.64
CA ASP A 92 9.56 4.01 0.68
C ASP A 92 8.99 3.03 1.70
N ILE A 93 7.95 2.29 1.30
CA ILE A 93 7.31 1.29 2.15
C ILE A 93 8.27 0.13 2.44
N ILE A 94 9.02 -0.35 1.45
CA ILE A 94 10.04 -1.38 1.64
C ILE A 94 11.15 -0.89 2.59
N GLN A 95 11.57 0.37 2.50
CA GLN A 95 12.55 0.91 3.45
C GLN A 95 11.99 0.93 4.87
N GLN A 96 10.73 1.31 5.04
CA GLN A 96 10.12 1.34 6.37
C GLN A 96 9.89 -0.07 6.92
N LEU A 97 9.49 -1.03 6.07
CA LEU A 97 9.43 -2.46 6.39
C LEU A 97 10.75 -3.00 6.92
N LYS A 98 11.87 -2.57 6.35
CA LYS A 98 13.20 -3.00 6.84
C LYS A 98 13.47 -2.55 8.26
N ILE A 99 13.05 -1.35 8.62
CA ILE A 99 13.25 -0.80 9.96
C ILE A 99 12.32 -1.51 10.95
N GLU A 100 11.03 -1.61 10.61
CA GLU A 100 9.98 -2.05 11.52
C GLU A 100 9.97 -3.58 11.73
N LEU A 101 10.26 -4.37 10.69
CA LEU A 101 10.34 -5.84 10.79
C LEU A 101 11.76 -6.35 11.07
N GLY A 102 12.73 -5.44 11.26
CA GLY A 102 14.13 -5.83 11.42
C GLY A 102 14.66 -6.62 10.23
N LEU A 103 14.38 -6.18 8.99
CA LEU A 103 14.89 -6.83 7.78
C LEU A 103 16.20 -6.17 7.34
N TYR A 104 17.21 -6.99 7.10
CA TYR A 104 18.47 -6.56 6.49
C TYR A 104 18.62 -7.12 5.09
N CYS A 105 19.47 -6.46 4.30
CA CYS A 105 19.71 -6.82 2.91
C CYS A 105 21.22 -6.95 2.69
N LYS A 106 21.73 -8.19 2.69
CA LYS A 106 23.17 -8.46 2.55
C LYS A 106 23.66 -8.29 1.11
N GLU A 107 22.87 -8.74 0.14
CA GLU A 107 23.23 -8.81 -1.29
C GLU A 107 22.53 -7.75 -2.14
N GLY A 108 21.78 -6.83 -1.52
CA GLY A 108 21.02 -5.81 -2.24
C GLY A 108 19.70 -6.30 -2.87
N VAL A 109 19.48 -7.62 -2.96
CA VAL A 109 18.31 -8.24 -3.60
C VAL A 109 17.34 -8.86 -2.60
N HIS A 110 17.85 -9.73 -1.71
CA HIS A 110 17.06 -10.47 -0.72
C HIS A 110 16.96 -9.72 0.61
N LEU A 111 15.76 -9.71 1.19
CA LEU A 111 15.47 -9.22 2.53
C LEU A 111 15.41 -10.41 3.49
N ASN A 112 16.20 -10.34 4.56
CA ASN A 112 16.28 -11.39 5.56
C ASN A 112 15.96 -10.80 6.94
N PHE A 113 15.32 -11.58 7.80
CA PHE A 113 15.11 -11.17 9.19
C PHE A 113 16.46 -11.17 9.91
N VAL A 114 16.73 -10.11 10.68
CA VAL A 114 17.87 -10.10 11.60
C VAL A 114 17.63 -11.23 12.62
N PRO A 115 18.59 -12.16 12.77
CA PRO A 115 18.48 -13.26 13.73
C PRO A 115 18.45 -12.78 15.19
#